data_AF-A0A7V3QW88-F1
#
_entry.id   AF-A0A7V3QW88-F1
#
_cell.length_a   1.000
_cell.length_b   1.000
_cell.length_c   1.000
_cell.angle_alpha   90.00
_cell.angle_beta   90.00
_cell.angle_gamma   90.00
#
_symmetry.space_group_name_H-M   'P 1'
#
loop_
_entity.id
_entity.type
_entity.pdbx_description
1 polymer ?
#
loop_
_entity_poly.entity_id
_entity_poly.type
_entity_poly.pdbx_seq_one_letter_code
_entity_poly.pdbx_strand_id
1 'polypeptide(L)'
;MSWAARTCQGGEAPMNDQILLSGKISEIRLPTLLMSLYRDRETGILTLTDGLYGKSLFIEEGKAVYASSEDPDDGLGECLLRRGAISLDHFFEATAQAPAGQRLGELLVTMGALTSEELLEGISQRLYDIIFSLFEIRTGNYSLELAPFSTMEMTTLAVDLPLVVFRGMERLHSWSQIREVVGEPSTRVRMAARMPPFVGDLELSQEQEHLLSLSRKGMAVSLLVEASYLPPFQTYKALWIFLTLGLMEKEEARGKQSAEPLDLESALERYNDLYTFAHLKLRSLPDAEGQIRTLLQGLGDAYPDLVQGQAGLAQYGRLDPDQALWALRSQSEDGRAARLQAFLEEVLYAMAHLVDTRLSAEEARAFRSYLVQQRNYHGLEGPYE
;
A
#
# COMPACT_ATOMS: atom_id res chain seq x y z
N MET A 1 -46.87 19.06 -7.20
CA MET A 1 -48.02 19.15 -6.25
C MET A 1 -47.54 18.70 -4.89
N SER A 2 -47.79 19.53 -3.87
CA SER A 2 -47.52 19.29 -2.44
C SER A 2 -48.31 18.10 -1.92
N TRP A 3 -47.68 17.16 -1.19
CA TRP A 3 -48.36 16.18 -0.36
C TRP A 3 -47.78 16.18 1.05
N ALA A 4 -48.60 16.67 1.98
CA ALA A 4 -48.39 16.67 3.41
C ALA A 4 -48.90 15.37 4.06
N ALA A 5 -48.20 15.00 5.14
CA ALA A 5 -48.53 14.15 6.27
C ALA A 5 -49.88 13.40 6.31
N ARG A 6 -49.78 12.08 6.53
CA ARG A 6 -50.71 11.31 7.37
C ARG A 6 -49.91 10.45 8.35
N THR A 7 -50.15 10.67 9.64
CA THR A 7 -49.70 9.83 10.76
C THR A 7 -50.82 8.92 11.25
N CYS A 8 -50.42 7.93 12.07
CA CYS A 8 -51.15 6.84 12.76
C CYS A 8 -50.90 5.47 12.10
N GLN A 9 -50.49 4.40 12.78
CA GLN A 9 -50.22 4.10 14.19
C GLN A 9 -49.49 2.74 14.26
N GLY A 10 -48.53 2.60 15.17
CA GLY A 10 -48.24 1.37 15.91
C GLY A 10 -48.06 0.06 15.15
N GLY A 11 -46.90 -0.09 14.51
CA GLY A 11 -46.23 -1.38 14.35
C GLY A 11 -44.76 -1.11 14.58
N GLU A 12 -44.11 -1.81 15.51
CA GLU A 12 -42.66 -1.76 15.66
C GLU A 12 -42.04 -2.03 14.29
N ALA A 13 -41.42 -0.99 13.71
CA ALA A 13 -40.63 -1.15 12.50
C ALA A 13 -39.54 -2.18 12.82
N PRO A 14 -39.29 -3.19 11.96
CA PRO A 14 -38.12 -4.03 12.16
C PRO A 14 -36.92 -3.09 12.23
N MET A 15 -36.18 -3.18 13.33
CA MET A 15 -34.97 -2.41 13.56
C MET A 15 -34.01 -2.79 12.44
N ASN A 16 -33.97 -1.97 11.39
CA ASN A 16 -33.14 -2.23 10.24
C ASN A 16 -31.72 -1.92 10.69
N ASP A 17 -30.92 -2.96 10.97
CA ASP A 17 -29.49 -2.86 11.21
C ASP A 17 -28.77 -2.49 9.89
N GLN A 18 -29.16 -1.35 9.31
CA GLN A 18 -28.50 -0.75 8.16
C GLN A 18 -27.17 -0.18 8.63
N ILE A 19 -26.09 -0.86 8.27
CA ILE A 19 -24.75 -0.31 8.48
C ILE A 19 -24.49 0.66 7.33
N LEU A 20 -24.47 1.96 7.66
CA LEU A 20 -24.11 3.03 6.74
C LEU A 20 -22.73 3.56 7.11
N LEU A 21 -21.74 3.31 6.26
CA LEU A 21 -20.43 3.95 6.34
C LEU A 21 -20.41 5.13 5.37
N SER A 22 -19.88 6.27 5.80
CA SER A 22 -19.67 7.42 4.90
C SER A 22 -18.42 8.18 5.30
N GLY A 23 -17.83 8.88 4.33
CA GLY A 23 -16.61 9.66 4.54
C GLY A 23 -16.09 10.25 3.25
N LYS A 24 -14.84 10.73 3.26
CA LYS A 24 -14.21 11.28 2.06
C LYS A 24 -13.56 10.17 1.23
N ILE A 25 -13.62 10.30 -0.09
CA ILE A 25 -12.95 9.36 -1.01
C ILE A 25 -11.44 9.33 -0.77
N SER A 26 -10.84 10.47 -0.40
CA SER A 26 -9.41 10.56 -0.07
C SER A 26 -8.99 9.75 1.16
N GLU A 27 -9.93 9.33 2.00
CA GLU A 27 -9.66 8.58 3.24
C GLU A 27 -9.77 7.06 3.04
N ILE A 28 -10.27 6.62 1.88
CA ILE A 28 -10.42 5.20 1.56
C ILE A 28 -9.55 4.81 0.37
N ARG A 29 -9.12 3.55 0.35
CA ARG A 29 -8.54 2.92 -0.84
C ARG A 29 -9.62 2.05 -1.45
N LEU A 30 -10.28 2.56 -2.49
CA LEU A 30 -11.39 1.86 -3.16
C LEU A 30 -11.05 0.40 -3.50
N PRO A 31 -9.88 0.05 -4.08
CA PRO A 31 -9.53 -1.35 -4.35
C PRO A 31 -9.57 -2.23 -3.09
N THR A 32 -9.02 -1.74 -1.97
CA THR A 32 -9.00 -2.47 -0.70
C THR A 32 -10.40 -2.64 -0.11
N LEU A 33 -11.25 -1.62 -0.23
CA LEU A 33 -12.65 -1.68 0.20
C LEU A 33 -13.43 -2.73 -0.61
N LEU A 34 -13.30 -2.73 -1.94
CA LEU A 34 -13.97 -3.73 -2.77
C LEU A 34 -13.50 -5.16 -2.45
N MET A 35 -12.21 -5.34 -2.15
CA MET A 35 -11.69 -6.64 -1.73
C MET A 35 -12.19 -7.09 -0.35
N SER A 36 -12.47 -6.17 0.59
CA SER A 36 -13.12 -6.55 1.85
C SER A 36 -14.57 -6.98 1.62
N LEU A 37 -15.33 -6.24 0.81
CA LEU A 37 -16.72 -6.61 0.46
C LEU A 37 -16.79 -7.98 -0.21
N TYR A 38 -15.82 -8.31 -1.08
CA TYR A 38 -15.69 -9.65 -1.66
C TYR A 38 -15.44 -10.73 -0.60
N ARG A 39 -14.44 -10.54 0.26
CA ARG A 39 -14.03 -11.54 1.25
C ARG A 39 -15.14 -11.83 2.26
N ASP A 40 -15.83 -10.78 2.68
CA ASP A 40 -16.85 -10.83 3.72
C ASP A 40 -18.24 -11.15 3.13
N ARG A 41 -18.33 -11.32 1.79
CA ARG A 41 -19.54 -11.61 1.00
C ARG A 41 -20.67 -10.60 1.25
N GLU A 42 -20.28 -9.35 1.38
CA GLU A 42 -21.21 -8.28 1.71
C GLU A 42 -22.19 -8.02 0.56
N THR A 43 -23.40 -7.62 0.94
CA THR A 43 -24.45 -7.16 0.01
C THR A 43 -24.80 -5.72 0.35
N GLY A 44 -24.75 -4.84 -0.65
CA GLY A 44 -25.00 -3.43 -0.43
C GLY A 44 -24.75 -2.55 -1.64
N ILE A 45 -24.85 -1.25 -1.42
CA ILE A 45 -24.69 -0.22 -2.45
C ILE A 45 -23.55 0.71 -2.03
N LEU A 46 -22.51 0.79 -2.86
CA LEU A 46 -21.43 1.76 -2.72
C LEU A 46 -21.69 2.94 -3.66
N THR A 47 -21.89 4.13 -3.11
CA THR A 47 -22.05 5.37 -3.87
C THR A 47 -20.83 6.26 -3.67
N LEU A 48 -20.32 6.81 -4.77
CA LEU A 48 -19.21 7.75 -4.85
C LEU A 48 -19.71 9.01 -5.54
N THR A 49 -19.46 10.17 -4.96
CA THR A 49 -19.86 11.47 -5.54
C THR A 49 -18.65 12.38 -5.59
N ASP A 50 -18.30 12.86 -6.77
CA ASP A 50 -17.17 13.78 -6.99
C ASP A 50 -17.49 15.26 -6.69
N GLY A 51 -18.75 15.53 -6.34
CA GLY A 51 -19.32 16.85 -6.04
C GLY A 51 -20.28 17.34 -7.13
N LEU A 52 -20.21 16.77 -8.34
CA LEU A 52 -21.12 17.06 -9.45
C LEU A 52 -22.04 15.88 -9.75
N TYR A 53 -21.48 14.69 -9.88
CA TYR A 53 -22.21 13.49 -10.27
C TYR A 53 -21.99 12.35 -9.27
N GLY A 54 -23.08 11.66 -8.93
CA GLY A 54 -23.04 10.41 -8.18
C GLY A 54 -22.89 9.19 -9.10
N LYS A 55 -22.06 8.24 -8.69
CA LYS A 55 -21.97 6.91 -9.30
C LYS A 55 -22.17 5.86 -8.21
N SER A 56 -22.97 4.83 -8.49
CA SER A 56 -23.29 3.76 -7.54
C SER A 56 -22.94 2.39 -8.09
N LEU A 57 -22.39 1.54 -7.24
CA LEU A 57 -22.07 0.14 -7.49
C LEU A 57 -22.93 -0.72 -6.57
N PHE A 58 -23.71 -1.61 -7.17
CA PHE A 58 -24.57 -2.56 -6.48
C PHE A 58 -23.84 -3.89 -6.36
N ILE A 59 -23.74 -4.39 -5.14
CA ILE A 59 -22.93 -5.55 -4.79
C ILE A 59 -23.81 -6.59 -4.12
N GLU A 60 -23.83 -7.81 -4.62
CA GLU A 60 -24.56 -8.93 -4.04
C GLU A 60 -23.58 -10.08 -3.80
N GLU A 61 -23.46 -10.53 -2.55
CA GLU A 61 -22.57 -11.64 -2.14
C GLU A 61 -21.13 -11.48 -2.68
N GLY A 62 -20.59 -10.26 -2.61
CA GLY A 62 -19.24 -9.96 -3.10
C GLY A 62 -19.10 -9.87 -4.63
N LYS A 63 -20.20 -9.78 -5.38
CA LYS A 63 -20.22 -9.62 -6.84
C LYS A 63 -20.81 -8.28 -7.24
N ALA A 64 -20.21 -7.62 -8.22
CA ALA A 64 -20.83 -6.47 -8.85
C ALA A 64 -21.99 -6.94 -9.73
N VAL A 65 -23.21 -6.53 -9.38
CA VAL A 65 -24.44 -6.92 -10.09
C VAL A 65 -25.04 -5.80 -10.92
N TYR A 66 -24.79 -4.54 -10.56
CA TYR A 66 -25.26 -3.39 -11.33
C TYR A 66 -24.42 -2.15 -11.03
N ALA A 67 -24.47 -1.17 -11.92
CA ALA A 67 -23.86 0.12 -11.72
C ALA A 67 -24.72 1.23 -12.34
N SER A 68 -24.77 2.37 -11.68
CA SER A 68 -25.48 3.56 -12.17
C SER A 68 -24.59 4.79 -12.07
N SER A 69 -24.84 5.75 -12.95
CA SER A 69 -24.13 7.02 -12.98
C SER A 69 -25.11 8.13 -13.31
N GLU A 70 -24.97 9.25 -12.61
CA GLU A 70 -25.67 10.51 -12.89
C GLU A 70 -24.91 11.37 -13.91
N ASP A 71 -23.70 10.96 -14.29
CA ASP A 71 -22.90 11.62 -15.32
C ASP A 71 -23.56 11.42 -16.70
N PRO A 72 -23.94 12.50 -17.41
CA PRO A 72 -24.50 12.42 -18.75
C PRO A 72 -23.60 11.68 -19.75
N ASP A 73 -22.28 11.77 -19.59
CA ASP A 73 -21.31 11.12 -20.49
C ASP A 73 -21.29 9.59 -20.32
N ASP A 74 -21.84 9.08 -19.22
CA ASP A 74 -22.01 7.65 -18.96
C ASP A 74 -23.36 7.11 -19.46
N GLY A 75 -24.17 7.92 -20.16
CA GLY A 75 -25.40 7.47 -20.76
C GLY A 75 -25.19 6.35 -21.80
N LEU A 76 -26.23 5.54 -22.04
CA LEU A 76 -26.13 4.41 -22.97
C LEU A 76 -25.84 4.88 -24.40
N GLY A 77 -26.47 5.97 -24.84
CA GLY A 77 -26.26 6.51 -26.19
C GLY A 77 -24.84 7.04 -26.37
N GLU A 78 -24.32 7.75 -25.38
CA GLU A 78 -22.97 8.30 -25.32
C GLU A 78 -21.92 7.18 -25.36
N CYS A 79 -22.17 6.11 -24.59
CA CYS A 79 -21.35 4.90 -24.62
C CYS A 79 -21.33 4.24 -26.01
N LEU A 80 -22.49 4.03 -26.62
CA LEU A 80 -22.62 3.43 -27.95
C LEU A 80 -21.93 4.29 -29.03
N LEU A 81 -22.09 5.61 -28.94
CA LEU A 81 -21.48 6.57 -29.86
C LEU A 81 -19.95 6.56 -29.74
N ARG A 82 -19.41 6.64 -28.52
CA ARG A 82 -17.96 6.64 -28.25
C ARG A 82 -17.26 5.38 -28.75
N ARG A 83 -17.99 4.25 -28.79
CA ARG A 83 -17.50 2.96 -29.29
C ARG A 83 -17.70 2.79 -30.80
N GLY A 84 -18.37 3.73 -31.47
CA GLY A 84 -18.67 3.67 -32.90
C GLY A 84 -19.76 2.66 -33.27
N ALA A 85 -20.54 2.16 -32.29
CA ALA A 85 -21.65 1.24 -32.52
C ALA A 85 -22.83 1.95 -33.19
N ILE A 86 -22.97 3.26 -32.98
CA ILE A 86 -23.95 4.11 -33.66
C ILE A 86 -23.26 5.35 -34.25
N SER A 87 -23.87 5.92 -35.30
CA SER A 87 -23.43 7.19 -35.87
C SER A 87 -23.96 8.38 -35.05
N LEU A 88 -23.38 9.57 -35.26
CA LEU A 88 -23.90 10.82 -34.71
C LEU A 88 -25.34 11.08 -35.16
N ASP A 89 -25.66 10.79 -36.42
CA ASP A 89 -27.00 10.97 -36.97
C ASP A 89 -28.01 10.07 -36.24
N HIS A 90 -27.70 8.77 -36.07
CA HIS A 90 -28.54 7.86 -35.30
C HIS A 90 -28.73 8.32 -33.85
N PHE A 91 -27.67 8.82 -33.21
CA PHE A 91 -27.73 9.33 -31.84
C PHE A 91 -28.68 10.54 -31.71
N PHE A 92 -28.55 11.54 -32.59
CA PHE A 92 -29.42 12.73 -32.55
C PHE A 92 -30.85 12.41 -32.94
N GLU A 93 -31.06 11.57 -33.96
CA GLU A 93 -32.39 11.15 -34.38
C GLU A 93 -33.12 10.36 -33.28
N ALA A 94 -32.43 9.43 -32.61
CA ALA A 94 -33.01 8.65 -31.52
C ALA A 94 -33.31 9.53 -30.29
N THR A 95 -32.42 10.46 -29.95
CA THR A 95 -32.60 11.39 -28.83
C THR A 95 -33.75 12.37 -29.08
N ALA A 96 -33.91 12.85 -30.31
CA ALA A 96 -35.02 13.73 -30.69
C ALA A 96 -36.37 13.02 -30.71
N GLN A 97 -36.38 11.73 -31.01
CA GLN A 97 -37.60 10.90 -31.06
C GLN A 97 -37.98 10.29 -29.72
N ALA A 98 -37.06 10.20 -28.76
CA ALA A 98 -37.29 9.62 -27.45
C ALA A 98 -38.38 10.40 -26.67
N PRO A 99 -39.61 9.86 -26.52
CA PRO A 99 -40.59 10.44 -25.64
C PRO A 99 -40.11 10.30 -24.19
N ALA A 100 -40.65 11.12 -23.28
CA ALA A 100 -40.43 10.94 -21.85
C ALA A 100 -40.87 9.53 -21.41
N GLY A 101 -39.89 8.63 -21.22
CA GLY A 101 -40.10 7.27 -20.72
C GLY A 101 -39.81 6.12 -21.69
N GLN A 102 -39.51 6.35 -22.97
CA GLN A 102 -39.03 5.26 -23.85
C GLN A 102 -37.53 5.06 -23.70
N ARG A 103 -37.08 3.81 -23.59
CA ARG A 103 -35.66 3.48 -23.45
C ARG A 103 -34.96 3.73 -24.79
N LEU A 104 -34.00 4.67 -24.83
CA LEU A 104 -33.22 5.06 -26.01
C LEU A 104 -32.71 3.84 -26.82
N GLY A 105 -32.29 2.77 -26.12
CA GLY A 105 -31.83 1.53 -26.74
C GLY A 105 -32.88 0.82 -27.60
N GLU A 106 -34.14 0.74 -27.15
CA GLU A 106 -35.23 0.12 -27.93
C GLU A 106 -35.52 0.90 -29.21
N LEU A 107 -35.39 2.23 -29.13
CA LEU A 107 -35.60 3.14 -30.25
C LEU A 107 -34.49 2.95 -31.30
N LEU A 108 -33.23 2.85 -30.88
CA LEU A 108 -32.10 2.54 -31.75
C LEU A 108 -32.25 1.20 -32.47
N VAL A 109 -32.79 0.17 -31.79
CA VAL A 109 -33.09 -1.12 -32.43
C VAL A 109 -34.22 -1.00 -33.45
N THR A 110 -35.29 -0.27 -33.10
CA THR A 110 -36.44 -0.07 -33.99
C THR A 110 -36.05 0.70 -35.27
N MET A 111 -35.12 1.63 -35.16
CA MET A 111 -34.57 2.39 -36.30
C MET A 111 -33.59 1.59 -37.16
N GLY A 112 -33.23 0.37 -36.76
CA GLY A 112 -32.23 -0.45 -37.44
C GLY A 112 -30.79 0.05 -37.26
N ALA A 113 -30.56 0.95 -36.30
CA ALA A 113 -29.22 1.43 -35.96
C ALA A 113 -28.41 0.38 -35.19
N LEU A 114 -29.08 -0.51 -34.46
CA LEU A 114 -28.50 -1.61 -33.69
C LEU A 114 -29.39 -2.86 -33.76
N THR A 115 -28.80 -4.03 -33.56
CA THR A 115 -29.50 -5.26 -33.24
C THR A 115 -29.76 -5.38 -31.74
N SER A 116 -30.69 -6.26 -31.34
CA SER A 116 -30.93 -6.53 -29.91
C SER A 116 -29.70 -7.12 -29.19
N GLU A 117 -28.86 -7.87 -29.91
CA GLU A 117 -27.61 -8.43 -29.38
C GLU A 117 -26.57 -7.33 -29.11
N GLU A 118 -26.35 -6.44 -30.08
CA GLU A 118 -25.47 -5.28 -29.92
C GLU A 118 -25.95 -4.32 -28.82
N LEU A 119 -27.27 -4.19 -28.65
CA LEU A 119 -27.83 -3.42 -27.54
C LEU A 119 -27.49 -4.04 -26.18
N LEU A 120 -27.64 -5.36 -26.03
CA LEU A 120 -27.29 -6.06 -24.78
C LEU A 120 -25.80 -5.95 -24.49
N GLU A 121 -24.95 -6.13 -25.51
CA GLU A 121 -23.51 -5.91 -25.38
C GLU A 121 -23.22 -4.47 -24.94
N GLY A 122 -23.83 -3.48 -25.58
CA GLY A 122 -23.71 -2.07 -25.22
C GLY A 122 -24.10 -1.77 -23.77
N ILE A 123 -25.15 -2.40 -23.25
CA ILE A 123 -25.56 -2.28 -21.84
C ILE A 123 -24.49 -2.87 -20.92
N SER A 124 -24.03 -4.10 -21.18
CA SER A 124 -22.97 -4.73 -20.37
C SER A 124 -21.69 -3.90 -20.37
N GLN A 125 -21.31 -3.39 -21.53
CA GLN A 125 -20.13 -2.56 -21.73
C GLN A 125 -20.24 -1.22 -20.99
N ARG A 126 -21.40 -0.57 -21.04
CA ARG A 126 -21.67 0.64 -20.26
C ARG A 126 -21.51 0.39 -18.76
N LEU A 127 -22.03 -0.73 -18.26
CA LEU A 127 -21.88 -1.08 -16.85
C LEU A 127 -20.39 -1.24 -16.46
N TYR A 128 -19.59 -1.91 -17.31
CA TYR A 128 -18.14 -1.98 -17.10
C TYR A 128 -17.48 -0.59 -17.11
N ASP A 129 -17.85 0.28 -18.04
CA ASP A 129 -17.30 1.64 -18.13
C ASP A 129 -17.59 2.44 -16.85
N ILE A 130 -18.84 2.39 -16.36
CA ILE A 130 -19.22 3.03 -15.09
C ILE A 130 -18.38 2.46 -13.94
N ILE A 131 -18.34 1.13 -13.79
CA ILE A 131 -17.58 0.43 -12.74
C ILE A 131 -16.10 0.87 -12.74
N PHE A 132 -15.47 0.89 -13.91
CA PHE A 132 -14.05 1.24 -14.02
C PHE A 132 -13.80 2.73 -13.79
N SER A 133 -14.74 3.61 -14.18
CA SER A 133 -14.64 5.04 -13.90
C SER A 133 -14.61 5.35 -12.40
N LEU A 134 -15.18 4.48 -11.54
CA LEU A 134 -15.12 4.64 -10.08
C LEU A 134 -13.67 4.69 -9.56
N PHE A 135 -12.76 3.95 -10.19
CA PHE A 135 -11.35 3.93 -9.81
C PHE A 135 -10.63 5.23 -10.14
N GLU A 136 -11.18 6.08 -11.00
CA GLU A 136 -10.57 7.36 -11.40
C GLU A 136 -10.96 8.50 -10.45
N ILE A 137 -12.05 8.35 -9.69
CA ILE A 137 -12.52 9.35 -8.73
C ILE A 137 -11.50 9.49 -7.59
N ARG A 138 -11.01 10.71 -7.35
CA ARG A 138 -9.98 11.02 -6.33
C ARG A 138 -10.49 11.82 -5.14
N THR A 139 -11.53 12.60 -5.36
CA THR A 139 -12.04 13.59 -4.41
C THR A 139 -13.55 13.48 -4.34
N GLY A 140 -14.11 13.93 -3.22
CA GLY A 140 -15.55 13.86 -2.98
C GLY A 140 -15.88 12.96 -1.81
N ASN A 141 -17.12 12.47 -1.77
CA ASN A 141 -17.64 11.68 -0.66
C ASN A 141 -18.03 10.28 -1.13
N TYR A 142 -17.95 9.32 -0.22
CA TYR A 142 -18.50 7.99 -0.43
C TYR A 142 -19.54 7.68 0.63
N SER A 143 -20.48 6.80 0.28
CA SER A 143 -21.38 6.14 1.22
C SER A 143 -21.52 4.66 0.85
N LEU A 144 -21.42 3.77 1.82
CA LEU A 144 -21.64 2.35 1.68
C LEU A 144 -22.83 1.96 2.58
N GLU A 145 -23.91 1.53 1.96
CA GLU A 145 -25.09 0.99 2.63
C GLU A 145 -25.07 -0.53 2.52
N LEU A 146 -24.87 -1.23 3.64
CA LEU A 146 -24.94 -2.69 3.70
C LEU A 146 -26.37 -3.12 4.03
N ALA A 147 -27.15 -3.38 2.98
CA ALA A 147 -28.52 -3.84 3.07
C ALA A 147 -28.92 -4.62 1.81
N PRO A 148 -29.85 -5.59 1.92
CA PRO A 148 -30.45 -6.21 0.75
C PRO A 148 -31.17 -5.17 -0.13
N PHE A 149 -31.06 -5.32 -1.45
CA PHE A 149 -31.77 -4.51 -2.44
C PHE A 149 -32.47 -5.40 -3.48
N SER A 150 -33.41 -4.83 -4.23
CA SER A 150 -34.10 -5.54 -5.31
C SER A 150 -33.50 -5.16 -6.66
N THR A 151 -33.18 -6.17 -7.47
CA THR A 151 -32.68 -6.04 -8.84
C THR A 151 -33.74 -6.36 -9.90
N MET A 152 -35.00 -6.58 -9.53
CA MET A 152 -36.03 -7.11 -10.44
C MET A 152 -36.26 -6.28 -11.73
N GLU A 153 -35.93 -4.99 -11.72
CA GLU A 153 -36.09 -4.10 -12.88
C GLU A 153 -34.75 -3.78 -13.60
N MET A 154 -33.65 -4.38 -13.14
CA MET A 154 -32.29 -4.10 -13.61
C MET A 154 -31.77 -5.22 -14.52
N THR A 155 -31.12 -4.84 -15.61
CA THR A 155 -30.28 -5.78 -16.38
C THR A 155 -28.99 -5.98 -15.60
N THR A 156 -28.91 -7.09 -14.86
CA THR A 156 -27.78 -7.36 -13.97
C THR A 156 -26.59 -7.96 -14.72
N LEU A 157 -25.40 -7.63 -14.23
CA LEU A 157 -24.17 -8.40 -14.44
C LEU A 157 -23.98 -9.36 -13.26
N ALA A 158 -23.02 -10.27 -13.38
CA ALA A 158 -22.55 -11.08 -12.27
C ALA A 158 -21.04 -11.22 -12.37
N VAL A 159 -20.33 -10.16 -11.98
CA VAL A 159 -18.86 -10.10 -12.08
C VAL A 159 -18.26 -10.10 -10.69
N ASP A 160 -17.34 -11.03 -10.44
CA ASP A 160 -16.63 -11.10 -9.16
C ASP A 160 -15.79 -9.84 -8.96
N LEU A 161 -15.91 -9.22 -7.78
CA LEU A 161 -15.20 -7.98 -7.44
C LEU A 161 -13.67 -8.07 -7.61
N PRO A 162 -12.97 -9.19 -7.35
CA PRO A 162 -11.55 -9.32 -7.64
C PRO A 162 -11.17 -9.04 -9.11
N LEU A 163 -12.00 -9.45 -10.07
CA LEU A 163 -11.77 -9.17 -11.49
C LEU A 163 -11.98 -7.68 -11.81
N VAL A 164 -13.01 -7.09 -11.22
CA VAL A 164 -13.26 -5.64 -11.29
C VAL A 164 -12.08 -4.85 -10.73
N VAL A 165 -11.57 -5.26 -9.56
CA VAL A 165 -10.41 -4.65 -8.90
C VAL A 165 -9.15 -4.80 -9.74
N PHE A 166 -8.86 -6.00 -10.25
CA PHE A 166 -7.72 -6.25 -11.11
C PHE A 166 -7.71 -5.31 -12.33
N ARG A 167 -8.77 -5.36 -13.15
CA ARG A 167 -8.87 -4.54 -14.37
C ARG A 167 -9.00 -3.03 -14.07
N GLY A 168 -9.63 -2.67 -12.95
CA GLY A 168 -9.73 -1.28 -12.51
C GLY A 168 -8.36 -0.71 -12.14
N MET A 169 -7.57 -1.44 -11.37
CA MET A 169 -6.22 -1.03 -10.96
C MET A 169 -5.23 -1.00 -12.13
N GLU A 170 -5.41 -1.82 -13.15
CA GLU A 170 -4.62 -1.76 -14.38
C GLU A 170 -4.74 -0.42 -15.13
N ARG A 171 -5.76 0.39 -14.86
CA ARG A 171 -5.90 1.74 -15.45
C ARG A 171 -5.28 2.84 -14.59
N LEU A 172 -4.85 2.52 -13.38
CA LEU A 172 -4.32 3.49 -12.43
C LEU A 172 -2.84 3.78 -12.64
N HIS A 173 -2.46 5.05 -12.46
CA HIS A 173 -1.10 5.55 -12.66
C HIS A 173 -0.56 6.32 -11.45
N SER A 174 -1.18 6.16 -10.27
CA SER A 174 -0.84 6.94 -9.07
C SER A 174 0.38 6.36 -8.34
N TRP A 175 1.55 6.99 -8.50
CA TRP A 175 2.76 6.59 -7.79
C TRP A 175 2.62 6.67 -6.26
N SER A 176 1.91 7.67 -5.74
CA SER A 176 1.73 7.83 -4.29
C SER A 176 1.02 6.64 -3.66
N GLN A 177 -0.07 6.15 -4.28
CA GLN A 177 -0.81 4.98 -3.81
C GLN A 177 0.03 3.70 -3.95
N ILE A 178 0.74 3.54 -5.07
CA ILE A 178 1.63 2.41 -5.29
C ILE A 178 2.71 2.37 -4.20
N ARG A 179 3.39 3.49 -3.93
CA ARG A 179 4.45 3.55 -2.91
C ARG A 179 3.91 3.31 -1.50
N GLU A 180 2.73 3.83 -1.19
CA GLU A 180 2.10 3.63 0.12
C GLU A 180 1.80 2.13 0.37
N VAL A 181 1.30 1.42 -0.63
CA VAL A 181 0.95 0.00 -0.48
C VAL A 181 2.13 -0.92 -0.71
N VAL A 182 3.03 -0.68 -1.67
CA VAL A 182 4.19 -1.55 -1.95
C VAL A 182 5.33 -1.27 -0.97
N GLY A 183 5.61 0.00 -0.66
CA GLY A 183 6.71 0.42 0.20
C GLY A 183 7.99 0.76 -0.54
N GLU A 184 9.07 0.87 0.23
CA GLU A 184 10.42 1.18 -0.26
C GLU A 184 11.05 -0.01 -1.01
N PRO A 185 12.10 0.20 -1.83
CA PRO A 185 12.78 -0.89 -2.56
C PRO A 185 13.28 -2.04 -1.68
N SER A 186 13.61 -1.75 -0.41
CA SER A 186 14.02 -2.76 0.58
C SER A 186 12.87 -3.62 1.12
N THR A 187 11.61 -3.23 0.88
CA THR A 187 10.44 -3.98 1.32
C THR A 187 10.52 -5.39 0.74
N ARG A 188 10.29 -6.40 1.58
CA ARG A 188 10.26 -7.78 1.13
C ARG A 188 8.83 -8.23 0.95
N VAL A 189 8.59 -8.90 -0.16
CA VAL A 189 7.29 -9.44 -0.51
C VAL A 189 7.46 -10.89 -0.92
N ARG A 190 6.47 -11.71 -0.59
CA ARG A 190 6.43 -13.11 -0.98
C ARG A 190 5.09 -13.46 -1.57
N MET A 191 5.07 -14.48 -2.42
CA MET A 191 3.83 -15.08 -2.89
C MET A 191 3.02 -15.57 -1.67
N ALA A 192 1.71 -15.36 -1.72
CA ALA A 192 0.82 -15.77 -0.64
C ALA A 192 0.91 -17.28 -0.41
N ALA A 193 0.91 -17.70 0.86
CA ALA A 193 0.99 -19.12 1.21
C ALA A 193 -0.20 -19.93 0.66
N ARG A 194 -1.37 -19.29 0.55
CA ARG A 194 -2.57 -19.84 -0.04
C ARG A 194 -3.08 -18.87 -1.10
N MET A 195 -3.07 -19.31 -2.36
CA MET A 195 -3.63 -18.52 -3.46
C MET A 195 -5.16 -18.39 -3.30
N PRO A 196 -5.73 -17.19 -3.52
CA PRO A 196 -7.17 -17.03 -3.58
C PRO A 196 -7.82 -17.88 -4.68
N PRO A 197 -9.09 -18.30 -4.51
CA PRO A 197 -9.77 -19.18 -5.45
C PRO A 197 -9.98 -18.56 -6.85
N PHE A 198 -10.13 -17.23 -6.92
CA PHE A 198 -10.36 -16.48 -8.16
C PHE A 198 -9.11 -16.30 -9.03
N VAL A 199 -7.93 -16.76 -8.58
CA VAL A 199 -6.65 -16.52 -9.28
C VAL A 199 -6.66 -17.09 -10.69
N GLY A 200 -7.31 -18.23 -10.91
CA GLY A 200 -7.42 -18.84 -12.23
C GLY A 200 -8.25 -18.05 -13.22
N ASP A 201 -9.11 -17.14 -12.73
CA ASP A 201 -9.96 -16.28 -13.56
C ASP A 201 -9.28 -14.94 -13.90
N LEU A 202 -8.08 -14.68 -13.33
CA LEU A 202 -7.29 -13.50 -13.65
C LEU A 202 -6.48 -13.75 -14.93
N GLU A 203 -6.63 -12.86 -15.91
CA GLU A 203 -5.86 -12.85 -17.15
C GLU A 203 -4.46 -12.25 -16.93
N LEU A 204 -3.61 -12.96 -16.19
CA LEU A 204 -2.24 -12.51 -15.93
C LEU A 204 -1.36 -12.61 -17.19
N SER A 205 -0.52 -11.61 -17.43
CA SER A 205 0.50 -11.67 -18.49
C SER A 205 1.63 -12.65 -18.12
N GLN A 206 2.40 -13.12 -19.10
CA GLN A 206 3.55 -14.00 -18.85
C GLN A 206 4.57 -13.35 -17.91
N GLU A 207 4.76 -12.03 -18.01
CA GLU A 207 5.65 -11.26 -17.15
C GLU A 207 5.11 -11.16 -15.72
N GLN A 208 3.80 -11.03 -15.55
CA GLN A 208 3.11 -11.01 -14.26
C GLN A 208 3.20 -12.38 -13.56
N GLU A 209 2.98 -13.47 -14.29
CA GLU A 209 3.17 -14.83 -13.80
C GLU A 209 4.63 -15.09 -13.40
N HIS A 210 5.58 -14.64 -14.23
CA HIS A 210 6.99 -14.72 -13.92
C HIS A 210 7.33 -13.96 -12.63
N LEU A 211 6.82 -12.75 -12.47
CA LEU A 211 7.01 -11.94 -11.26
C LEU A 211 6.51 -12.65 -9.99
N LEU A 212 5.32 -13.26 -10.04
CA LEU A 212 4.81 -14.09 -8.94
C LEU A 212 5.76 -15.25 -8.64
N SER A 213 6.28 -15.93 -9.67
CA SER A 213 7.18 -17.08 -9.52
C SER A 213 8.52 -16.73 -8.83
N LEU A 214 9.05 -15.53 -9.07
CA LEU A 214 10.29 -15.03 -8.46
C LEU A 214 10.14 -14.83 -6.94
N SER A 215 8.92 -14.51 -6.49
CA SER A 215 8.64 -14.15 -5.10
C SER A 215 8.30 -15.33 -4.18
N ARG A 216 8.41 -16.59 -4.62
CA ARG A 216 8.03 -17.78 -3.82
C ARG A 216 8.72 -17.88 -2.46
N LYS A 217 9.97 -17.44 -2.35
CA LYS A 217 10.79 -17.52 -1.12
C LYS A 217 10.96 -16.17 -0.40
N GLY A 218 10.21 -15.16 -0.81
CA GLY A 218 10.42 -13.79 -0.34
C GLY A 218 11.59 -13.11 -1.04
N MET A 219 11.34 -11.91 -1.55
CA MET A 219 12.34 -11.13 -2.26
C MET A 219 12.11 -9.64 -2.01
N ALA A 220 13.21 -8.88 -1.95
CA ALA A 220 13.13 -7.43 -1.89
C ALA A 220 12.55 -6.88 -3.20
N VAL A 221 11.75 -5.82 -3.11
CA VAL A 221 11.15 -5.17 -4.28
C VAL A 221 12.24 -4.71 -5.27
N SER A 222 13.38 -4.23 -4.81
CA SER A 222 14.52 -3.87 -5.67
C SER A 222 15.00 -5.03 -6.54
N LEU A 223 15.17 -6.22 -5.96
CA LEU A 223 15.60 -7.42 -6.66
C LEU A 223 14.51 -7.92 -7.62
N LEU A 224 13.24 -7.78 -7.25
CA LEU A 224 12.13 -8.11 -8.16
C LEU A 224 12.10 -7.18 -9.37
N VAL A 225 12.38 -5.89 -9.19
CA VAL A 225 12.50 -4.93 -10.30
C VAL A 225 13.65 -5.31 -11.22
N GLU A 226 14.81 -5.66 -10.68
CA GLU A 226 15.98 -6.08 -11.46
C GLU A 226 15.77 -7.41 -12.20
N ALA A 227 15.09 -8.37 -11.57
CA ALA A 227 14.85 -9.69 -12.14
C ALA A 227 13.62 -9.76 -13.06
N SER A 228 12.72 -8.78 -12.98
CA SER A 228 11.53 -8.73 -13.83
C SER A 228 11.84 -8.22 -15.24
N TYR A 229 11.09 -8.71 -16.24
CA TYR A 229 11.14 -8.17 -17.61
C TYR A 229 10.31 -6.89 -17.78
N LEU A 230 9.66 -6.42 -16.72
CA LEU A 230 8.80 -5.25 -16.73
C LEU A 230 9.60 -3.97 -16.39
N PRO A 231 9.22 -2.82 -16.96
CA PRO A 231 9.75 -1.54 -16.51
C PRO A 231 9.45 -1.31 -15.02
N PRO A 232 10.30 -0.58 -14.26
CA PRO A 232 10.16 -0.44 -12.80
C PRO A 232 8.77 -0.02 -12.34
N PHE A 233 8.17 0.96 -13.01
CA PHE A 233 6.80 1.40 -12.68
C PHE A 233 5.76 0.29 -12.86
N GLN A 234 5.87 -0.50 -13.94
CA GLN A 234 4.95 -1.61 -14.20
C GLN A 234 5.17 -2.76 -13.22
N THR A 235 6.41 -3.03 -12.82
CA THR A 235 6.71 -4.00 -11.76
C THR A 235 6.07 -3.58 -10.44
N TYR A 236 6.28 -2.32 -10.01
CA TYR A 236 5.65 -1.78 -8.81
C TYR A 236 4.11 -1.80 -8.88
N LYS A 237 3.52 -1.48 -10.04
CA LYS A 237 2.08 -1.55 -10.24
C LYS A 237 1.55 -2.99 -10.14
N ALA A 238 2.25 -3.96 -10.73
CA ALA A 238 1.90 -5.37 -10.60
C ALA A 238 1.98 -5.83 -9.14
N LEU A 239 3.05 -5.47 -8.42
CA LEU A 239 3.18 -5.77 -6.99
C LEU A 239 2.05 -5.14 -6.15
N TRP A 240 1.65 -3.91 -6.47
CA TRP A 240 0.53 -3.24 -5.80
C TRP A 240 -0.80 -4.00 -6.00
N ILE A 241 -1.09 -4.41 -7.23
CA ILE A 241 -2.25 -5.22 -7.57
C ILE A 241 -2.22 -6.55 -6.82
N PHE A 242 -1.07 -7.26 -6.85
CA PHE A 242 -0.92 -8.55 -6.20
C PHE A 242 -1.08 -8.47 -4.68
N LEU A 243 -0.55 -7.42 -4.03
CA LEU A 243 -0.75 -7.19 -2.60
C LEU A 243 -2.21 -6.89 -2.26
N THR A 244 -2.90 -6.11 -3.09
CA THR A 244 -4.30 -5.75 -2.87
C THR A 244 -5.23 -6.94 -3.07
N LEU A 245 -4.96 -7.79 -4.06
CA LEU A 245 -5.71 -9.02 -4.32
C LEU A 245 -5.32 -10.18 -3.37
N GLY A 246 -4.27 -10.03 -2.56
CA GLY A 246 -3.77 -11.09 -1.69
C GLY A 246 -3.07 -12.24 -2.43
N LEU A 247 -2.55 -12.00 -3.64
CA LEU A 247 -1.70 -12.95 -4.37
C LEU A 247 -0.27 -12.94 -3.83
N MET A 248 0.12 -11.79 -3.27
CA MET A 248 1.34 -11.59 -2.54
C MET A 248 1.00 -11.00 -1.18
N GLU A 249 1.89 -11.24 -0.25
CA GLU A 249 1.87 -10.61 1.06
C GLU A 249 3.22 -9.96 1.29
N LYS A 250 3.19 -8.81 1.98
CA LYS A 250 4.43 -8.30 2.53
C LYS A 250 4.93 -9.34 3.50
N GLU A 251 6.21 -9.64 3.42
CA GLU A 251 6.84 -10.20 4.60
C GLU A 251 6.71 -9.10 5.63
N GLU A 252 5.85 -9.33 6.64
CA GLU A 252 5.92 -8.50 7.84
C GLU A 252 7.41 -8.43 8.18
N ALA A 253 7.93 -7.22 8.35
CA ALA A 253 9.21 -7.04 9.01
C ALA A 253 8.98 -7.63 10.39
N ARG A 254 9.26 -8.94 10.52
CA ARG A 254 8.89 -9.86 11.60
C ARG A 254 8.48 -9.05 12.82
N GLY A 255 7.17 -8.79 12.97
CA GLY A 255 6.69 -7.98 14.07
C GLY A 255 7.00 -8.74 15.35
N LYS A 256 8.11 -8.41 16.02
CA LYS A 256 8.47 -8.82 17.39
C LYS A 256 7.90 -10.18 17.83
N GLN A 257 8.26 -11.27 17.16
CA GLN A 257 8.14 -12.62 17.74
C GLN A 257 9.38 -13.42 17.33
N SER A 258 10.23 -13.65 18.33
CA SER A 258 11.55 -14.26 18.27
C SER A 258 12.39 -13.73 17.10
N ALA A 259 13.23 -12.74 17.40
CA ALA A 259 14.51 -12.70 16.74
C ALA A 259 15.06 -14.14 16.78
N GLU A 260 15.21 -14.80 15.62
CA GLU A 260 16.47 -15.53 15.46
C GLU A 260 17.53 -14.54 15.89
N PRO A 261 18.38 -14.92 16.86
CA PRO A 261 19.15 -13.97 17.65
C PRO A 261 19.69 -12.94 16.68
N LEU A 262 19.32 -11.65 16.91
CA LEU A 262 20.08 -10.54 16.36
C LEU A 262 21.51 -11.03 16.43
N ASP A 263 22.15 -11.25 15.29
CA ASP A 263 23.54 -11.66 15.34
C ASP A 263 24.22 -10.44 15.97
N LEU A 264 24.39 -10.53 17.29
CA LEU A 264 24.79 -9.41 18.14
C LEU A 264 26.19 -8.98 17.71
N GLU A 265 26.95 -9.94 17.16
CA GLU A 265 28.17 -9.74 16.41
C GLU A 265 27.93 -8.88 15.17
N SER A 266 27.05 -9.27 14.23
CA SER A 266 26.68 -8.42 13.07
C SER A 266 26.15 -7.04 13.46
N ALA A 267 25.41 -6.91 14.57
CA ALA A 267 24.92 -5.63 15.04
C ALA A 267 26.07 -4.75 15.53
N LEU A 268 26.96 -5.30 16.35
CA LEU A 268 28.16 -4.63 16.83
C LEU A 268 29.10 -4.28 15.67
N GLU A 269 29.26 -5.15 14.68
CA GLU A 269 30.08 -4.92 13.48
C GLU A 269 29.60 -3.70 12.68
N ARG A 270 28.28 -3.53 12.51
CA ARG A 270 27.73 -2.32 11.87
C ARG A 270 28.09 -1.03 12.61
N TYR A 271 28.11 -1.07 13.95
CA TYR A 271 28.56 0.08 14.74
C TYR A 271 30.07 0.26 14.73
N ASN A 272 30.84 -0.82 14.69
CA ASN A 272 32.29 -0.79 14.55
C ASN A 272 32.73 -0.09 13.26
N ASP A 273 31.99 -0.23 12.17
CA ASP A 273 32.26 0.52 10.93
C ASP A 273 32.12 2.03 11.16
N LEU A 274 31.09 2.46 11.90
CA LEU A 274 30.87 3.86 12.27
C LEU A 274 31.96 4.38 13.21
N TYR A 275 32.33 3.60 14.22
CA TYR A 275 33.39 3.95 15.17
C TYR A 275 34.74 4.03 14.48
N THR A 276 35.03 3.13 13.55
CA THR A 276 36.27 3.15 12.75
C THR A 276 36.33 4.44 11.94
N PHE A 277 35.21 4.83 11.32
CA PHE A 277 35.15 6.08 10.58
C PHE A 277 35.34 7.32 11.48
N ALA A 278 34.69 7.36 12.64
CA ALA A 278 34.87 8.42 13.64
C ALA A 278 36.34 8.48 14.13
N HIS A 279 36.93 7.33 14.47
CA HIS A 279 38.32 7.19 14.93
C HIS A 279 39.31 7.71 13.88
N LEU A 280 39.11 7.36 12.61
CA LEU A 280 39.94 7.85 11.50
C LEU A 280 39.91 9.37 11.35
N LYS A 281 38.80 10.02 11.71
CA LYS A 281 38.69 11.48 11.74
C LYS A 281 39.36 12.08 12.96
N LEU A 282 39.21 11.44 14.12
CA LEU A 282 39.75 11.92 15.39
C LEU A 282 41.27 11.71 15.52
N ARG A 283 41.90 10.80 14.75
CA ARG A 283 43.34 10.51 14.83
C ARG A 283 44.26 11.72 14.61
N SER A 284 43.76 12.79 13.99
CA SER A 284 44.50 14.04 13.76
C SER A 284 44.62 14.89 15.04
N LEU A 285 43.82 14.61 16.07
CA LEU A 285 43.83 15.33 17.33
C LEU A 285 45.04 14.96 18.20
N PRO A 286 45.59 15.92 18.97
CA PRO A 286 46.58 15.61 20.00
C PRO A 286 45.96 14.70 21.05
N ASP A 287 46.63 13.59 21.35
CA ASP A 287 46.17 12.58 22.31
C ASP A 287 44.75 12.04 22.02
N ALA A 288 44.47 11.75 20.74
CA ALA A 288 43.18 11.17 20.32
C ALA A 288 42.83 9.88 21.08
N GLU A 289 43.82 9.01 21.30
CA GLU A 289 43.63 7.75 22.04
C GLU A 289 43.24 8.01 23.50
N GLY A 290 43.91 8.94 24.19
CA GLY A 290 43.57 9.33 25.56
C GLY A 290 42.17 9.94 25.68
N GLN A 291 41.77 10.75 24.70
CA GLN A 291 40.43 11.35 24.65
C GLN A 291 39.33 10.29 24.44
N ILE A 292 39.50 9.36 23.49
CA ILE A 292 38.53 8.27 23.25
C ILE A 292 38.47 7.32 24.45
N ARG A 293 39.61 7.07 25.10
CA ARG A 293 39.66 6.26 26.33
C ARG A 293 38.88 6.91 27.47
N THR A 294 39.04 8.22 27.67
CA THR A 294 38.31 8.98 28.71
C THR A 294 36.81 8.97 28.44
N LEU A 295 36.41 9.11 27.18
CA LEU A 295 35.02 9.00 26.74
C LEU A 295 34.43 7.64 27.12
N LEU A 296 35.12 6.55 26.75
CA LEU A 296 34.64 5.19 27.02
C LEU A 296 34.58 4.90 28.53
N GLN A 297 35.54 5.41 29.30
CA GLN A 297 35.52 5.33 30.77
C GLN A 297 34.32 6.07 31.38
N GLY A 298 33.90 7.19 30.79
CA GLY A 298 32.71 7.93 31.23
C GLY A 298 31.40 7.14 31.09
N LEU A 299 31.36 6.13 30.22
CA LEU A 299 30.21 5.22 30.09
C LEU A 299 30.23 4.08 31.13
N GLY A 300 31.31 3.96 31.92
CA GLY A 300 31.49 2.89 32.90
C GLY A 300 30.47 2.89 34.04
N ASP A 301 29.89 4.05 34.38
CA ASP A 301 28.86 4.15 35.43
C ASP A 301 27.54 3.47 35.02
N ALA A 302 27.18 3.53 33.73
CA ALA A 302 25.97 2.93 33.19
C ALA A 302 26.21 1.50 32.65
N TYR A 303 27.40 1.25 32.11
CA TYR A 303 27.76 0.01 31.40
C TYR A 303 29.12 -0.57 31.85
N PRO A 304 29.33 -0.86 33.14
CA PRO A 304 30.64 -1.28 33.66
C PRO A 304 31.16 -2.56 32.99
N ASP A 305 30.27 -3.53 32.79
CA ASP A 305 30.61 -4.84 32.21
C ASP A 305 30.98 -4.75 30.71
N LEU A 306 30.38 -3.80 29.98
CA LEU A 306 30.58 -3.63 28.53
C LEU A 306 31.78 -2.74 28.20
N VAL A 307 32.16 -1.83 29.12
CA VAL A 307 33.34 -0.98 28.97
C VAL A 307 34.63 -1.75 29.27
N GLN A 308 34.56 -2.75 30.16
CA GLN A 308 35.73 -3.51 30.57
C GLN A 308 36.34 -4.28 29.39
N GLY A 309 37.66 -4.10 29.17
CA GLY A 309 38.40 -4.82 28.14
C GLY A 309 38.32 -4.22 26.73
N GLN A 310 37.47 -3.21 26.52
CA GLN A 310 37.26 -2.55 25.23
C GLN A 310 38.34 -1.51 24.87
N ALA A 311 39.62 -1.83 25.09
CA ALA A 311 40.75 -0.96 24.74
C ALA A 311 40.84 -0.68 23.23
N GLY A 312 40.27 -1.56 22.42
CA GLY A 312 40.26 -1.47 20.96
C GLY A 312 39.59 -0.25 20.39
N LEU A 313 38.58 0.30 21.08
CA LEU A 313 37.89 1.49 20.60
C LEU A 313 38.85 2.68 20.53
N ALA A 314 39.70 2.85 21.54
CA ALA A 314 40.69 3.92 21.57
C ALA A 314 41.85 3.65 20.59
N GLN A 315 42.30 2.40 20.49
CA GLN A 315 43.49 2.04 19.71
C GLN A 315 43.23 1.99 18.19
N TYR A 316 42.09 1.42 17.78
CA TYR A 316 41.78 1.16 16.38
C TYR A 316 40.32 1.42 16.00
N GLY A 317 39.54 2.06 16.88
CA GLY A 317 38.17 2.49 16.56
C GLY A 317 37.16 1.35 16.53
N ARG A 318 37.43 0.22 17.18
CA ARG A 318 36.51 -0.94 17.18
C ARG A 318 36.36 -1.52 18.56
N LEU A 319 35.14 -1.87 18.93
CA LEU A 319 34.84 -2.74 20.06
C LEU A 319 35.14 -4.19 19.67
N ASP A 320 35.63 -4.95 20.64
CA ASP A 320 35.84 -6.39 20.58
C ASP A 320 34.47 -7.10 20.73
N PRO A 321 33.98 -7.79 19.67
CA PRO A 321 32.71 -8.48 19.70
C PRO A 321 32.67 -9.59 20.74
N ASP A 322 33.72 -10.41 20.81
CA ASP A 322 33.79 -11.55 21.72
C ASP A 322 33.68 -11.08 23.19
N GLN A 323 34.37 -10.00 23.54
CA GLN A 323 34.32 -9.44 24.89
C GLN A 323 32.95 -8.81 25.22
N ALA A 324 32.35 -8.09 24.28
CA ALA A 324 31.03 -7.48 24.48
C ALA A 324 29.93 -8.55 24.65
N LEU A 325 29.97 -9.61 23.84
CA LEU A 325 29.04 -10.74 23.94
C LEU A 325 29.27 -11.54 25.21
N TRP A 326 30.53 -11.75 25.60
CA TRP A 326 30.89 -12.42 26.85
C TRP A 326 30.37 -11.68 28.09
N ALA A 327 30.41 -10.34 28.10
CA ALA A 327 29.88 -9.51 29.18
C ALA A 327 28.36 -9.63 29.35
N LEU A 328 27.64 -9.93 28.27
CA LEU A 328 26.18 -10.04 28.25
C LEU A 328 25.65 -11.44 28.58
N ARG A 329 26.52 -12.45 28.76
CA ARG A 329 26.12 -13.85 28.94
C ARG A 329 25.22 -14.11 30.16
N SER A 330 25.26 -13.26 31.18
CA SER A 330 24.44 -13.39 32.39
C SER A 330 23.03 -12.79 32.26
N GLN A 331 22.75 -12.04 31.19
CA GLN A 331 21.46 -11.41 30.92
C GLN A 331 20.51 -12.37 30.20
N SER A 332 19.20 -12.14 30.32
CA SER A 332 18.17 -12.84 29.53
C SER A 332 18.30 -12.50 28.04
N GLU A 333 17.89 -13.40 27.14
CA GLU A 333 18.05 -13.22 25.68
C GLU A 333 17.46 -11.89 25.18
N ASP A 334 16.26 -11.53 25.62
CA ASP A 334 15.62 -10.26 25.26
C ASP A 334 16.34 -9.03 25.87
N GLY A 335 16.98 -9.20 27.02
CA GLY A 335 17.74 -8.15 27.69
C GLY A 335 19.13 -7.90 27.08
N ARG A 336 19.75 -8.93 26.46
CA ARG A 336 21.07 -8.83 25.84
C ARG A 336 21.07 -7.85 24.66
N ALA A 337 20.10 -8.01 23.75
CA ALA A 337 20.00 -7.19 22.56
C ALA A 337 19.74 -5.72 22.90
N ALA A 338 18.77 -5.44 23.77
CA ALA A 338 18.44 -4.08 24.17
C ALA A 338 19.59 -3.39 24.92
N ARG A 339 20.28 -4.13 25.82
CA ARG A 339 21.42 -3.59 26.57
C ARG A 339 22.63 -3.33 25.67
N LEU A 340 22.90 -4.23 24.71
CA LEU A 340 23.97 -4.02 23.73
C LEU A 340 23.67 -2.82 22.83
N GLN A 341 22.45 -2.74 22.29
CA GLN A 341 22.04 -1.65 21.42
C GLN A 341 22.17 -0.29 22.11
N ALA A 342 21.64 -0.16 23.34
CA ALA A 342 21.75 1.07 24.10
C ALA A 342 23.22 1.48 24.35
N PHE A 343 24.10 0.52 24.66
CA PHE A 343 25.53 0.79 24.80
C PHE A 343 26.17 1.25 23.50
N LEU A 344 25.87 0.60 22.37
CA LEU A 344 26.42 0.96 21.06
C LEU A 344 25.95 2.36 20.62
N GLU A 345 24.69 2.71 20.88
CA GLU A 345 24.15 4.04 20.61
C GLU A 345 24.84 5.12 21.45
N GLU A 346 25.08 4.86 22.74
CA GLU A 346 25.78 5.79 23.63
C GLU A 346 27.25 5.99 23.25
N VAL A 347 27.95 4.93 22.85
CA VAL A 347 29.32 5.04 22.31
C VAL A 347 29.33 5.89 21.03
N LEU A 348 28.36 5.67 20.13
CA LEU A 348 28.24 6.46 18.90
C LEU A 348 27.95 7.92 19.21
N TYR A 349 27.04 8.19 20.15
CA TYR A 349 26.68 9.53 20.60
C TYR A 349 27.92 10.28 21.09
N ALA A 350 28.66 9.65 21.99
CA ALA A 350 29.81 10.26 22.61
C ALA A 350 30.93 10.51 21.59
N MET A 351 31.15 9.59 20.64
CA MET A 351 32.11 9.74 19.55
C MET A 351 31.71 10.87 18.59
N ALA A 352 30.42 10.96 18.25
CA ALA A 352 29.88 12.04 17.42
C ALA A 352 30.02 13.40 18.11
N HIS A 353 29.75 13.48 19.41
CA HIS A 353 29.94 14.67 20.21
C HIS A 353 31.42 15.11 20.25
N LEU A 354 32.35 14.15 20.36
CA LEU A 354 33.78 14.44 20.32
C LEU A 354 34.21 14.97 18.95
N VAL A 355 33.68 14.42 17.86
CA VAL A 355 33.89 14.93 16.49
C VAL A 355 33.37 16.36 16.37
N ASP A 356 32.13 16.62 16.80
CA ASP A 356 31.50 17.94 16.70
C ASP A 356 32.20 19.02 17.55
N THR A 357 32.79 18.63 18.68
CA THR A 357 33.43 19.58 19.61
C THR A 357 34.91 19.82 19.34
N ARG A 358 35.61 18.87 18.69
CA ARG A 358 37.07 18.92 18.52
C ARG A 358 37.54 19.09 17.08
N LEU A 359 36.72 18.76 16.09
CA LEU A 359 37.09 18.88 14.67
C LEU A 359 36.47 20.13 14.02
N SER A 360 36.92 20.44 12.81
CA SER A 360 36.37 21.57 12.04
C SER A 360 34.93 21.31 11.59
N ALA A 361 34.17 22.39 11.33
CA ALA A 361 32.78 22.29 10.87
C ALA A 361 32.62 21.57 9.51
N GLU A 362 33.69 21.44 8.73
CA GLU A 362 33.69 20.67 7.48
C GLU A 362 33.83 19.17 7.76
N GLU A 363 34.74 18.79 8.66
CA GLU A 363 34.96 17.40 9.06
C GLU A 363 33.75 16.82 9.82
N ALA A 364 33.14 17.62 10.70
CA ALA A 364 31.91 17.27 11.40
C ALA A 364 30.73 17.05 10.43
N ARG A 365 30.58 17.92 9.41
CA ARG A 365 29.57 17.73 8.36
C ARG A 365 29.78 16.45 7.56
N ALA A 366 31.02 16.15 7.17
CA ALA A 366 31.34 14.90 6.47
C ALA A 366 31.00 13.67 7.31
N PHE A 367 31.22 13.73 8.63
CA PHE A 367 30.84 12.68 9.57
C PHE A 367 29.32 12.50 9.66
N ARG A 368 28.56 13.59 9.82
CA ARG A 368 27.09 13.54 9.82
C ARG A 368 26.51 13.02 8.51
N SER A 369 27.04 13.43 7.36
CA SER A 369 26.61 12.90 6.05
C SER A 369 26.84 11.39 5.93
N TYR A 370 27.95 10.88 6.46
CA TYR A 370 28.23 9.46 6.51
C TYR A 370 27.25 8.71 7.44
N LEU A 371 26.94 9.26 8.62
CA LEU A 371 25.93 8.69 9.53
C LEU A 371 24.55 8.60 8.87
N VAL A 372 24.12 9.66 8.16
CA VAL A 372 22.85 9.67 7.42
C VAL A 372 22.84 8.62 6.29
N GLN A 373 23.96 8.47 5.57
CA GLN A 373 24.09 7.47 4.52
C GLN A 373 24.04 6.03 5.08
N GLN A 374 24.71 5.77 6.19
CA GLN A 374 24.70 4.47 6.86
C GLN A 374 23.37 4.16 7.55
N ARG A 375 22.65 5.18 8.04
CA ARG A 375 21.28 5.04 8.55
C ARG A 375 20.34 4.46 7.50
N ASN A 376 20.44 4.97 6.27
CA ASN A 376 19.63 4.51 5.14
C ASN A 376 20.03 3.11 4.65
N TYR A 377 21.27 2.68 4.91
CA TYR A 377 21.81 1.38 4.49
C TYR A 377 21.60 0.26 5.54
N HIS A 378 21.57 0.61 6.84
CA HIS A 378 21.54 -0.34 7.95
C HIS A 378 20.36 -0.20 8.92
N GLY A 379 19.45 0.76 8.73
CA GLY A 379 18.22 0.87 9.53
C GLY A 379 18.46 1.24 10.99
N LEU A 380 19.47 2.05 11.29
CA LEU A 380 19.78 2.51 12.65
C LEU A 380 18.75 3.58 13.08
N GLU A 381 18.06 3.40 14.20
CA GLU A 381 17.18 4.43 14.79
C GLU A 381 17.93 5.23 15.88
N GLY A 382 17.82 6.56 15.88
CA GLY A 382 18.45 7.43 16.89
C GLY A 382 18.35 8.93 16.56
N PRO A 383 18.37 9.83 17.57
CA PRO A 383 18.04 11.24 17.41
C PRO A 383 19.29 12.05 17.00
N TYR A 384 19.64 12.02 15.71
CA TYR A 384 20.72 12.84 15.18
C TYR A 384 20.24 13.61 13.95
N GLU A 385 19.69 14.80 14.20
CA GLU A 385 19.58 15.89 13.22
C GLU A 385 20.60 16.99 13.56
#